data_AF-A0A800G429-F1
#
_entry.id   AF-A0A800G429-F1
#
_cell.length_a   1.000
_cell.length_b   1.000
_cell.length_c   1.000
_cell.angle_alpha   90.00
_cell.angle_beta   90.00
_cell.angle_gamma   90.00
#
_symmetry.space_group_name_H-M   'P 1'
#
loop_
_entity.id
_entity.type
_entity.pdbx_description
1 polymer ?
#
loop_
_entity_poly.entity_id
_entity_poly.type
_entity_poly.pdbx_seq_one_letter_code
_entity_poly.pdbx_strand_id
1 'polypeptide(L)'
;MLNSFKNTFLLALGALALTAPSVGQIPLQPDNLWSGGFYSNPLCSNAPLSLPTFPGFKQVSMEIGWQDCQLGSQKAVDAQWSAPVSPTGASTQEMTSTLRLTETLVGNLIAEGKMTLTYSRTWYEVQDFATQEDLQVWRFLVNGDLRYTLGTKGSLRPSCAFSKASQKNRVRYSGYVDWALDLQSGTWSSAWMLTHATDTFEHAAGHPRAGSFHCKDSYSFVGPANGFQPNPVLPAENGCQNPFLDRSVVRRVRRPRLGPPPFPPVLSAPYPASKFEEDVFFCVGNQYEHCPCATSTSGSSQFAIAHMTITGNFGSAAQSNNQMVSELVSMAIGSWTNQSVYPGVEDLRWTIAEYDYYDPCANETRKEIFHGVTTRGGYEAWGINYDPNYVPNLEIWEDWNGSWNPPFFNFEMVRLGSVLIDQSNALRKGRTSMNLPFKSDHILNLNY
;
A
#
# COMPACT_ATOMS: atom_id res chain seq x y z
N MET A 1 -41.65 1.05 -47.84
CA MET A 1 -41.41 0.21 -46.63
C MET A 1 -40.00 -0.40 -46.55
N LEU A 2 -39.22 -0.54 -47.63
CA LEU A 2 -37.86 -1.12 -47.57
C LEU A 2 -36.76 -0.23 -46.97
N ASN A 3 -36.91 1.10 -46.94
CA ASN A 3 -35.87 2.00 -46.43
C ASN A 3 -35.86 2.15 -44.89
N SER A 4 -36.95 1.76 -44.21
CA SER A 4 -37.03 1.88 -42.75
C SER A 4 -36.28 0.75 -42.04
N PHE A 5 -36.22 -0.45 -42.63
CA PHE A 5 -35.55 -1.61 -42.03
C PHE A 5 -34.03 -1.52 -42.05
N LYS A 6 -33.44 -0.86 -43.06
CA LYS A 6 -31.97 -0.69 -43.15
C LYS A 6 -31.42 0.19 -42.02
N ASN A 7 -32.13 1.25 -41.65
CA ASN A 7 -31.65 2.18 -40.62
C ASN A 7 -31.78 1.62 -39.20
N THR A 8 -32.78 0.80 -38.93
CA THR A 8 -32.94 0.14 -37.61
C THR A 8 -31.93 -1.00 -37.42
N PHE A 9 -31.60 -1.74 -38.48
CA PHE A 9 -30.62 -2.82 -38.41
C PHE A 9 -29.18 -2.31 -38.27
N LEU A 10 -28.84 -1.17 -38.89
CA LEU A 10 -27.53 -0.52 -38.74
C LEU A 10 -27.31 0.08 -37.33
N LEU A 11 -28.36 0.60 -36.69
CA LEU A 11 -28.29 1.06 -35.30
C LEU A 11 -28.18 -0.10 -34.30
N ALA A 12 -28.83 -1.24 -34.57
CA ALA A 12 -28.72 -2.44 -33.74
C ALA A 12 -27.33 -3.10 -33.85
N LEU A 13 -26.74 -3.17 -35.05
CA LEU A 13 -25.36 -3.66 -35.25
C LEU A 13 -24.31 -2.69 -34.69
N GLY A 14 -24.55 -1.37 -34.73
CA GLY A 14 -23.71 -0.37 -34.06
C GLY A 14 -23.75 -0.46 -32.53
N ALA A 15 -24.89 -0.84 -31.95
CA ALA A 15 -25.03 -1.03 -30.50
C ALA A 15 -24.49 -2.39 -30.00
N LEU A 16 -24.56 -3.43 -30.84
CA LEU A 16 -23.99 -4.76 -30.53
C LEU A 16 -22.46 -4.83 -30.71
N ALA A 17 -21.86 -3.93 -31.50
CA ALA A 17 -20.40 -3.83 -31.64
C ALA A 17 -19.71 -2.99 -30.54
N LEU A 18 -20.48 -2.32 -29.66
CA LEU A 18 -19.96 -1.48 -28.57
C LEU A 18 -20.05 -2.12 -27.18
N THR A 19 -20.51 -3.38 -27.09
CA THR A 19 -20.64 -4.10 -25.81
C THR A 19 -20.04 -5.50 -25.80
N ALA A 20 -19.27 -5.86 -26.83
CA ALA A 20 -18.34 -6.97 -26.66
C ALA A 20 -17.23 -6.48 -25.71
N PRO A 21 -17.10 -6.99 -24.47
CA PRO A 21 -15.83 -6.87 -23.79
C PRO A 21 -14.84 -7.51 -24.77
N SER A 22 -13.81 -6.76 -25.14
CA SER A 22 -12.67 -7.36 -25.79
C SER A 22 -12.12 -8.39 -24.82
N VAL A 23 -12.58 -9.64 -24.92
CA VAL A 23 -11.88 -10.83 -24.41
C VAL A 23 -10.70 -11.04 -25.35
N GLY A 24 -9.82 -10.05 -25.37
CA GLY A 24 -8.60 -9.98 -26.13
C GLY A 24 -7.57 -9.57 -25.13
N GLN A 25 -6.95 -10.58 -24.52
CA GLN A 25 -5.78 -10.53 -23.64
C GLN A 25 -5.57 -9.16 -22.98
N ILE A 26 -6.02 -8.98 -21.73
CA ILE A 26 -5.42 -7.96 -20.87
C ILE A 26 -4.06 -8.55 -20.50
N PRO A 27 -2.94 -8.06 -21.06
CA PRO A 27 -1.64 -8.55 -20.63
C PRO A 27 -1.51 -8.13 -19.16
N LEU A 28 -1.09 -9.07 -18.31
CA LEU A 28 -0.49 -8.78 -17.02
C LEU A 28 0.35 -7.51 -17.19
N GLN A 29 0.13 -6.50 -16.35
CA GLN A 29 0.86 -5.24 -16.47
C GLN A 29 2.01 -5.28 -15.48
N PRO A 30 3.20 -5.77 -15.88
CA PRO A 30 4.37 -5.61 -15.05
C PRO A 30 4.62 -4.12 -14.89
N ASP A 31 4.83 -3.70 -13.65
CA ASP A 31 5.28 -2.36 -13.28
C ASP A 31 6.79 -2.18 -13.49
N ASN A 32 7.44 -3.21 -14.07
CA ASN A 32 8.88 -3.36 -14.21
C ASN A 32 9.64 -3.26 -12.87
N LEU A 33 8.95 -3.37 -11.72
CA LEU A 33 9.62 -3.56 -10.41
C LEU A 33 10.40 -4.86 -10.37
N TRP A 34 9.89 -5.84 -11.13
CA TRP A 34 10.33 -7.22 -11.10
C TRP A 34 10.96 -7.69 -12.41
N SER A 35 11.09 -6.84 -13.43
CA SER A 35 11.62 -7.25 -14.75
C SER A 35 13.14 -7.45 -14.74
N GLY A 36 13.59 -8.46 -13.98
CA GLY A 36 14.96 -8.86 -13.74
C GLY A 36 15.90 -8.48 -14.88
N GLY A 37 16.87 -7.63 -14.55
CA GLY A 37 17.77 -7.07 -15.53
C GLY A 37 18.82 -6.19 -14.90
N PHE A 38 19.59 -6.73 -13.96
CA PHE A 38 20.90 -6.17 -13.57
C PHE A 38 21.73 -5.73 -14.79
N TYR A 39 21.52 -6.38 -15.93
CA TYR A 39 22.22 -6.12 -17.18
C TYR A 39 21.82 -4.84 -17.91
N SER A 40 20.65 -4.24 -17.63
CA SER A 40 20.14 -3.08 -18.37
C SER A 40 19.82 -1.84 -17.53
N ASN A 41 19.74 -1.94 -16.21
CA ASN A 41 19.49 -0.78 -15.34
C ASN A 41 20.80 -0.31 -14.68
N PRO A 42 21.50 0.71 -15.21
CA PRO A 42 22.66 1.27 -14.54
C PRO A 42 22.25 1.82 -13.16
N LEU A 43 23.17 1.86 -12.20
CA LEU A 43 22.98 2.54 -10.92
C LEU A 43 22.24 3.87 -11.11
N CYS A 44 21.15 4.08 -10.37
CA CYS A 44 20.37 5.33 -10.39
C CYS A 44 19.68 5.65 -11.74
N SER A 45 19.04 4.65 -12.34
CA SER A 45 18.27 4.78 -13.58
C SER A 45 16.76 4.85 -13.31
N ASN A 46 16.01 5.39 -14.28
CA ASN A 46 14.57 5.53 -14.14
C ASN A 46 13.85 4.22 -14.45
N ALA A 47 13.02 3.73 -13.52
CA ALA A 47 12.05 2.68 -13.82
C ALA A 47 10.79 3.32 -14.45
N PRO A 48 10.44 3.01 -15.71
CA PRO A 48 9.22 3.50 -16.33
C PRO A 48 8.01 2.91 -15.58
N LEU A 49 7.11 3.79 -15.15
CA LEU A 49 5.87 3.39 -14.48
C LEU A 49 4.70 3.54 -15.44
N SER A 50 4.00 2.44 -15.70
CA SER A 50 2.69 2.45 -16.34
C SER A 50 1.68 1.88 -15.35
N LEU A 51 0.65 2.66 -15.03
CA LEU A 51 -0.44 2.24 -14.14
C LEU A 51 -1.75 2.31 -14.91
N PRO A 52 -2.69 1.39 -14.67
CA PRO A 52 -4.02 1.48 -15.24
C PRO A 52 -4.78 2.67 -14.63
N THR A 53 -5.94 2.97 -15.21
CA THR A 53 -6.90 3.86 -14.54
C THR A 53 -7.62 3.07 -13.45
N PHE A 54 -7.51 3.55 -12.21
CA PHE A 54 -8.17 2.92 -11.07
C PHE A 54 -9.57 3.51 -10.86
N PRO A 55 -10.60 2.68 -10.67
CA PRO A 55 -11.92 3.17 -10.32
C PRO A 55 -11.97 3.68 -8.88
N GLY A 56 -12.88 4.62 -8.62
CA GLY A 56 -13.34 4.86 -7.26
C GLY A 56 -14.25 3.73 -6.80
N PHE A 57 -14.37 3.52 -5.49
CA PHE A 57 -15.19 2.45 -4.94
C PHE A 57 -15.94 2.89 -3.67
N LYS A 58 -17.04 2.20 -3.39
CA LYS A 58 -17.79 2.29 -2.14
C LYS A 58 -17.81 0.93 -1.48
N GLN A 59 -17.50 0.86 -0.20
CA GLN A 59 -17.39 -0.40 0.53
C GLN A 59 -17.84 -0.24 1.98
N VAL A 60 -18.56 -1.23 2.51
CA VAL A 60 -18.78 -1.34 3.95
C VAL A 60 -17.46 -1.74 4.60
N SER A 61 -17.01 -0.91 5.52
CA SER A 61 -15.72 -0.97 6.20
C SER A 61 -15.94 -0.94 7.71
N MET A 62 -14.89 -1.12 8.48
CA MET A 62 -14.91 -1.16 9.94
C MET A 62 -14.08 -0.01 10.49
N GLU A 63 -14.68 0.81 11.35
CA GLU A 63 -13.98 1.72 12.25
C GLU A 63 -13.67 0.97 13.54
N ILE A 64 -12.43 1.04 13.99
CA ILE A 64 -11.92 0.31 15.16
C ILE A 64 -11.24 1.31 16.09
N GLY A 65 -11.67 1.28 17.35
CA GLY A 65 -11.07 2.02 18.45
C GLY A 65 -10.31 1.06 19.35
N TRP A 66 -9.01 1.24 19.42
CA TRP A 66 -8.13 0.51 20.32
C TRP A 66 -7.98 1.29 21.61
N GLN A 67 -8.04 0.61 22.75
CA GLN A 67 -7.84 1.21 24.07
C GLN A 67 -6.98 0.28 24.91
N ASP A 68 -5.89 0.80 25.49
CA ASP A 68 -4.95 0.04 26.30
C ASP A 68 -4.48 -1.25 25.57
N CYS A 69 -4.19 -1.12 24.27
CA CYS A 69 -3.78 -2.19 23.36
C CYS A 69 -4.77 -3.35 23.19
N GLN A 70 -6.03 -3.12 23.56
CA GLN A 70 -7.11 -4.07 23.38
C GLN A 70 -8.19 -3.46 22.48
N LEU A 71 -9.03 -4.31 21.92
CA LEU A 71 -10.21 -3.86 21.19
C LEU A 71 -11.14 -3.13 22.16
N GLY A 72 -11.23 -1.81 22.05
CA GLY A 72 -12.12 -0.99 22.89
C GLY A 72 -13.50 -0.84 22.28
N SER A 73 -13.56 -0.62 20.96
CA SER A 73 -14.83 -0.48 20.24
C SER A 73 -14.66 -0.76 18.74
N GLN A 74 -15.75 -1.11 18.07
CA GLN A 74 -15.77 -1.23 16.62
C GLN A 74 -17.16 -0.87 16.08
N LYS A 75 -17.20 -0.44 14.82
CA LYS A 75 -18.44 -0.04 14.15
C LYS A 75 -18.33 -0.18 12.64
N ALA A 76 -19.42 -0.58 11.98
CA ALA A 76 -19.51 -0.53 10.53
C ALA A 76 -19.63 0.92 10.02
N VAL A 77 -18.86 1.25 8.99
CA VAL A 77 -18.86 2.54 8.31
C VAL A 77 -18.87 2.34 6.80
N ASP A 78 -19.58 3.20 6.10
CA ASP A 78 -19.54 3.26 4.64
C ASP A 78 -18.35 4.13 4.25
N ALA A 79 -17.36 3.52 3.60
CA ALA A 79 -16.23 4.22 3.01
C ALA A 79 -16.44 4.42 1.53
N GLN A 80 -16.17 5.63 1.06
CA GLN A 80 -16.20 5.99 -0.35
C GLN A 80 -14.85 6.61 -0.72
N TRP A 81 -14.14 5.92 -1.61
CA TRP A 81 -12.91 6.41 -2.23
C TRP A 81 -13.23 6.96 -3.61
N SER A 82 -12.78 8.18 -3.91
CA SER A 82 -12.83 8.68 -5.28
C SER A 82 -11.82 7.92 -6.15
N ALA A 83 -12.02 7.95 -7.47
CA ALA A 83 -10.99 7.49 -8.40
C ALA A 83 -9.67 8.23 -8.10
N PRO A 84 -8.54 7.52 -7.94
CA PRO A 84 -7.23 8.14 -7.83
C PRO A 84 -6.94 8.99 -9.06
N VAL A 85 -6.49 10.22 -8.82
CA VAL A 85 -6.07 11.13 -9.89
C VAL A 85 -4.59 11.44 -9.78
N SER A 86 -3.89 11.36 -10.91
CA SER A 86 -2.52 11.86 -11.02
C SER A 86 -2.52 13.40 -10.97
N PRO A 87 -1.63 14.02 -10.18
CA PRO A 87 -1.52 15.48 -10.11
C PRO A 87 -1.03 16.12 -11.43
N THR A 88 -0.46 15.35 -12.36
CA THR A 88 0.16 15.87 -13.59
C THR A 88 -0.50 15.33 -14.87
N GLY A 89 -1.59 14.55 -14.76
CA GLY A 89 -2.30 13.99 -15.92
C GLY A 89 -1.56 12.86 -16.67
N ALA A 90 -0.48 12.32 -16.09
CA ALA A 90 0.27 11.18 -16.62
C ALA A 90 0.48 10.13 -15.50
N SER A 91 0.87 8.90 -15.83
CA SER A 91 1.19 7.87 -14.83
C SER A 91 2.33 8.32 -13.92
N THR A 92 2.06 8.35 -12.60
CA THR A 92 3.00 8.82 -11.58
C THR A 92 2.94 7.91 -10.37
N GLN A 93 4.06 7.82 -9.64
CA GLN A 93 4.13 7.08 -8.37
C GLN A 93 3.33 7.76 -7.25
N GLU A 94 2.87 8.99 -7.45
CA GLU A 94 2.04 9.72 -6.50
C GLU A 94 0.68 10.03 -7.14
N MET A 95 -0.39 9.58 -6.51
CA MET A 95 -1.76 9.93 -6.86
C MET A 95 -2.47 10.56 -5.66
N THR A 96 -3.64 11.13 -5.90
CA THR A 96 -4.50 11.60 -4.82
C THR A 96 -5.91 11.08 -4.97
N SER A 97 -6.52 10.69 -3.87
CA SER A 97 -7.92 10.29 -3.79
C SER A 97 -8.58 10.96 -2.58
N THR A 98 -9.89 11.19 -2.65
CA THR A 98 -10.68 11.65 -1.52
C THR A 98 -11.32 10.45 -0.85
N LEU A 99 -11.12 10.30 0.46
CA LEU A 99 -11.84 9.35 1.30
C LEU A 99 -12.95 10.09 2.04
N ARG A 100 -14.17 9.59 1.92
CA ARG A 100 -15.35 9.99 2.68
C ARG A 100 -15.85 8.81 3.51
N LEU A 101 -16.03 9.03 4.80
CA LEU A 101 -16.53 8.04 5.75
C LEU A 101 -17.89 8.49 6.27
N THR A 102 -18.89 7.62 6.15
CA THR A 102 -20.25 7.85 6.66
C THR A 102 -20.68 6.72 7.56
N GLU A 103 -21.50 7.01 8.55
CA GLU A 103 -22.11 6.00 9.40
C GLU A 103 -23.12 5.18 8.59
N THR A 104 -22.93 3.85 8.50
CA THR A 104 -23.74 2.97 7.62
C THR A 104 -25.24 3.03 7.93
N LEU A 105 -25.63 3.13 9.21
CA LEU A 105 -27.04 3.10 9.61
C LEU A 105 -27.77 4.44 9.43
N VAL A 106 -27.09 5.55 9.67
CA VAL A 106 -27.72 6.88 9.77
C VAL A 106 -27.32 7.81 8.61
N GLY A 107 -26.27 7.47 7.88
CA GLY A 107 -25.75 8.25 6.75
C GLY A 107 -24.98 9.52 7.14
N ASN A 108 -24.76 9.74 8.44
CA ASN A 108 -24.03 10.91 8.93
C ASN A 108 -22.57 10.87 8.49
N LEU A 109 -22.05 12.01 8.02
CA LEU A 109 -20.63 12.15 7.71
C LEU A 109 -19.80 12.03 9.00
N ILE A 110 -18.84 11.11 8.99
CA ILE A 110 -17.90 10.86 10.09
C ILE A 110 -16.67 11.72 9.88
N ALA A 111 -15.99 11.52 8.75
CA ALA A 111 -14.80 12.26 8.38
C ALA A 111 -14.62 12.25 6.85
N GLU A 112 -13.92 13.25 6.35
CA GLU A 112 -13.56 13.36 4.94
C GLU A 112 -12.16 13.94 4.80
N GLY A 113 -11.39 13.47 3.83
CA GLY A 113 -10.04 13.94 3.64
C GLY A 113 -9.48 13.62 2.26
N LYS A 114 -8.51 14.43 1.85
CA LYS A 114 -7.68 14.13 0.68
C LYS A 114 -6.49 13.29 1.13
N MET A 115 -6.34 12.13 0.50
CA MET A 115 -5.27 11.18 0.72
C MET A 115 -4.22 11.29 -0.38
N THR A 116 -2.96 11.16 0.02
CA THR A 116 -1.82 10.97 -0.89
C THR A 116 -1.56 9.48 -0.97
N LEU A 117 -1.53 8.96 -2.20
CA LEU A 117 -1.31 7.56 -2.51
C LEU A 117 0.06 7.46 -3.16
N THR A 118 0.95 6.69 -2.56
CA THR A 118 2.28 6.42 -3.11
C THR A 118 2.30 4.98 -3.60
N TYR A 119 2.49 4.80 -4.91
CA TYR A 119 2.50 3.48 -5.52
C TYR A 119 3.64 2.63 -4.96
N SER A 120 3.28 1.48 -4.39
CA SER A 120 4.21 0.54 -3.77
C SER A 120 4.68 -0.49 -4.80
N ARG A 121 3.79 -1.40 -5.19
CA ARG A 121 4.08 -2.56 -6.03
C ARG A 121 2.84 -3.11 -6.72
N THR A 122 3.07 -3.94 -7.74
CA THR A 122 2.08 -4.86 -8.30
C THR A 122 2.50 -6.32 -8.15
N TRP A 123 1.52 -7.21 -8.10
CA TRP A 123 1.69 -8.66 -8.16
C TRP A 123 0.44 -9.30 -8.75
N TYR A 124 0.56 -10.57 -9.09
CA TYR A 124 -0.53 -11.42 -9.51
C TYR A 124 -0.98 -12.29 -8.33
N GLU A 125 -2.28 -12.47 -8.14
CA GLU A 125 -2.81 -13.41 -7.15
C GLU A 125 -3.66 -14.48 -7.83
N VAL A 126 -3.55 -15.70 -7.30
CA VAL A 126 -4.41 -16.82 -7.67
C VAL A 126 -5.27 -17.19 -6.48
N GLN A 127 -6.59 -17.18 -6.68
CA GLN A 127 -7.54 -17.72 -5.72
C GLN A 127 -7.73 -19.23 -5.95
N ASP A 128 -7.31 -20.07 -5.00
CA ASP A 128 -7.35 -21.55 -5.11
C ASP A 128 -8.72 -22.17 -4.70
N PHE A 129 -9.85 -21.52 -5.03
CA PHE A 129 -11.20 -22.00 -4.68
C PHE A 129 -12.10 -22.17 -5.92
N ALA A 130 -13.31 -22.71 -5.72
CA ALA A 130 -14.24 -23.19 -6.76
C ALA A 130 -14.49 -22.26 -7.97
N THR A 131 -14.17 -20.97 -7.83
CA THR A 131 -14.03 -20.01 -8.93
C THR A 131 -12.60 -19.49 -8.88
N GLN A 132 -11.71 -20.04 -9.70
CA GLN A 132 -10.33 -19.58 -9.77
C GLN A 132 -10.33 -18.14 -10.32
N GLU A 133 -10.18 -17.16 -9.43
CA GLU A 133 -10.01 -15.76 -9.79
C GLU A 133 -8.51 -15.48 -9.99
N ASP A 134 -8.22 -14.89 -11.16
CA ASP A 134 -6.88 -14.45 -11.56
C ASP A 134 -6.83 -12.94 -11.35
N LEU A 135 -6.21 -12.48 -10.26
CA LEU A 135 -6.22 -11.07 -9.89
C LEU A 135 -4.88 -10.41 -10.21
N GLN A 136 -4.90 -9.24 -10.85
CA GLN A 136 -3.77 -8.32 -10.85
C GLN A 136 -3.98 -7.28 -9.74
N VAL A 137 -3.02 -7.16 -8.82
CA VAL A 137 -3.14 -6.30 -7.65
C VAL A 137 -2.16 -5.14 -7.72
N TRP A 138 -2.59 -3.93 -7.39
CA TRP A 138 -1.74 -2.75 -7.21
C TRP A 138 -1.92 -2.16 -5.82
N ARG A 139 -0.82 -2.12 -5.06
CA ARG A 139 -0.78 -1.54 -3.71
C ARG A 139 -0.29 -0.11 -3.72
N PHE A 140 -0.99 0.73 -2.98
CA PHE A 140 -0.59 2.10 -2.68
C PHE A 140 -0.47 2.30 -1.19
N LEU A 141 0.65 2.86 -0.75
CA LEU A 141 0.82 3.36 0.60
C LEU A 141 0.14 4.71 0.74
N VAL A 142 -0.72 4.82 1.75
CA VAL A 142 -1.58 5.97 1.95
C VAL A 142 -1.08 6.81 3.12
N ASN A 143 -1.11 8.12 2.93
CA ASN A 143 -1.06 9.06 4.04
C ASN A 143 -1.90 10.31 3.76
N GLY A 144 -2.53 10.87 4.80
CA GLY A 144 -3.34 12.07 4.64
C GLY A 144 -4.04 12.50 5.91
N ASP A 145 -4.75 13.63 5.83
CA ASP A 145 -5.56 14.15 6.93
C ASP A 145 -7.04 13.84 6.69
N LEU A 146 -7.67 13.18 7.65
CA LEU A 146 -9.12 13.12 7.75
C LEU A 146 -9.62 14.27 8.61
N ARG A 147 -10.60 15.02 8.08
CA ARG A 147 -11.29 16.07 8.83
C ARG A 147 -12.57 15.52 9.42
N TYR A 148 -12.63 15.47 10.74
CA TYR A 148 -13.79 14.99 11.49
C TYR A 148 -14.91 16.04 11.51
N THR A 149 -16.14 15.58 11.34
CA THR A 149 -17.32 16.37 11.66
C THR A 149 -17.38 16.62 13.17
N LEU A 150 -17.90 17.79 13.56
CA LEU A 150 -18.05 18.14 14.98
C LEU A 150 -19.00 17.14 15.63
N GLY A 151 -18.55 16.52 16.72
CA GLY A 151 -19.30 15.52 17.46
C GLY A 151 -18.66 15.23 18.82
N THR A 152 -19.33 14.43 19.65
CA THR A 152 -18.84 14.04 20.97
C THR A 152 -17.57 13.18 20.81
N LYS A 153 -16.51 13.51 21.58
CA LYS A 153 -15.30 12.68 21.69
C LYS A 153 -15.67 11.27 22.20
N GLY A 154 -14.93 10.24 21.78
CA GLY A 154 -15.18 8.86 22.20
C GLY A 154 -14.16 7.88 21.63
N SER A 155 -14.33 6.59 21.92
CA SER A 155 -13.41 5.51 21.54
C SER A 155 -13.17 5.35 20.03
N LEU A 156 -14.08 5.86 19.20
CA LEU A 156 -13.95 5.87 17.73
C LEU A 156 -13.55 7.25 17.18
N ARG A 157 -13.53 8.28 18.03
CA ARG A 157 -13.32 9.67 17.60
C ARG A 157 -12.06 10.23 18.26
N PRO A 158 -10.95 10.39 17.51
CA PRO A 158 -9.68 10.82 18.06
C PRO A 158 -9.82 12.11 18.87
N SER A 159 -9.38 12.07 20.14
CA SER A 159 -9.39 13.24 21.02
C SER A 159 -8.57 14.40 20.43
N CYS A 160 -7.51 14.07 19.66
CA CYS A 160 -6.63 14.99 18.96
C CYS A 160 -7.35 15.77 17.84
N ALA A 161 -8.47 15.27 17.32
CA ALA A 161 -9.27 16.01 16.35
C ALA A 161 -9.85 17.30 16.96
N PHE A 162 -10.25 17.26 18.24
CA PHE A 162 -11.04 18.33 18.87
C PHE A 162 -10.29 19.09 19.96
N SER A 163 -8.99 18.85 20.11
CA SER A 163 -8.19 19.38 21.23
C SER A 163 -7.58 20.75 20.97
N LYS A 164 -7.22 21.09 19.72
CA LYS A 164 -6.60 22.37 19.40
C LYS A 164 -7.28 23.01 18.18
N ALA A 165 -7.66 24.28 18.30
CA ALA A 165 -8.18 25.06 17.17
C ALA A 165 -7.22 25.06 15.97
N SER A 166 -5.91 24.96 16.21
CA SER A 166 -4.87 24.88 15.17
C SER A 166 -4.91 23.59 14.35
N GLN A 167 -5.45 22.50 14.89
CA GLN A 167 -5.60 21.22 14.17
C GLN A 167 -6.83 21.23 13.23
N LYS A 168 -7.78 22.16 13.39
CA LYS A 168 -8.95 22.32 12.51
C LYS A 168 -9.74 21.02 12.26
N ASN A 169 -9.87 20.18 13.29
CA ASN A 169 -10.50 18.86 13.24
C ASN A 169 -9.79 17.84 12.35
N ARG A 170 -8.48 17.99 12.11
CA ARG A 170 -7.70 17.10 11.25
C ARG A 170 -6.90 16.10 12.07
N VAL A 171 -6.98 14.85 11.66
CA VAL A 171 -6.21 13.73 12.20
C VAL A 171 -5.46 13.09 11.05
N ARG A 172 -4.16 12.83 11.24
CA ARG A 172 -3.34 12.16 10.22
C ARG A 172 -3.59 10.67 10.29
N TYR A 173 -3.74 10.04 9.13
CA TYR A 173 -3.79 8.61 8.98
C TYR A 173 -2.69 8.12 8.04
N SER A 174 -2.23 6.90 8.25
CA SER A 174 -1.33 6.19 7.34
C SER A 174 -1.69 4.71 7.22
N GLY A 175 -1.33 4.07 6.10
CA GLY A 175 -1.60 2.66 5.86
C GLY A 175 -1.52 2.34 4.37
N TYR A 176 -2.47 1.60 3.83
CA TYR A 176 -2.47 1.17 2.43
C TYR A 176 -3.87 1.05 1.82
N VAL A 177 -3.91 0.95 0.51
CA VAL A 177 -5.07 0.53 -0.29
C VAL A 177 -4.58 -0.30 -1.48
N ASP A 178 -5.26 -1.40 -1.73
CA ASP A 178 -5.07 -2.28 -2.87
C ASP A 178 -6.26 -2.15 -3.82
N TRP A 179 -5.95 -2.09 -5.11
CA TRP A 179 -6.91 -2.37 -6.17
C TRP A 179 -6.56 -3.71 -6.80
N ALA A 180 -7.51 -4.63 -6.83
CA ALA A 180 -7.39 -5.93 -7.47
C ALA A 180 -8.34 -6.00 -8.66
N LEU A 181 -7.80 -6.27 -9.85
CA LEU A 181 -8.57 -6.48 -11.07
C LEU A 181 -8.64 -7.98 -11.34
N ASP A 182 -9.85 -8.54 -11.35
CA ASP A 182 -10.09 -9.86 -11.91
C ASP A 182 -9.90 -9.81 -13.42
N LEU A 183 -8.89 -10.53 -13.90
CA LEU A 183 -8.47 -10.56 -15.29
C LEU A 183 -9.47 -11.30 -16.21
N GLN A 184 -10.34 -12.14 -15.65
CA GLN A 184 -11.36 -12.86 -16.39
C GLN A 184 -12.65 -12.02 -16.50
N SER A 185 -13.14 -11.49 -15.38
CA SER A 185 -14.41 -10.75 -15.36
C SER A 185 -14.26 -9.24 -15.64
N GLY A 186 -13.05 -8.70 -15.50
CA GLY A 186 -12.78 -7.26 -15.58
C GLY A 186 -13.32 -6.48 -14.38
N THR A 187 -13.72 -7.17 -13.31
CA THR A 187 -14.27 -6.53 -12.11
C THR A 187 -13.18 -6.13 -11.12
N TRP A 188 -13.42 -5.06 -10.38
CA TRP A 188 -12.47 -4.54 -9.40
C TRP A 188 -12.92 -4.86 -7.97
N SER A 189 -11.97 -5.35 -7.19
CA SER A 189 -12.05 -5.52 -5.74
C SER A 189 -11.02 -4.62 -5.06
N SER A 190 -11.21 -4.36 -3.76
CA SER A 190 -10.29 -3.50 -3.00
C SER A 190 -10.22 -3.91 -1.54
N ALA A 191 -9.03 -3.84 -0.97
CA ALA A 191 -8.76 -3.98 0.46
C ALA A 191 -7.90 -2.80 0.92
N TRP A 192 -8.11 -2.31 2.13
CA TRP A 192 -7.40 -1.13 2.62
C TRP A 192 -7.42 -1.03 4.13
N MET A 193 -6.42 -0.33 4.66
CA MET A 193 -6.38 0.05 6.07
C MET A 193 -5.73 1.40 6.26
N LEU A 194 -6.27 2.17 7.19
CA LEU A 194 -5.70 3.42 7.68
C LEU A 194 -5.65 3.39 9.20
N THR A 195 -4.51 3.74 9.78
CA THR A 195 -4.33 3.83 11.23
C THR A 195 -3.76 5.19 11.63
N HIS A 196 -4.26 5.68 12.76
CA HIS A 196 -3.72 6.76 13.57
C HIS A 196 -3.37 6.17 14.94
N ALA A 197 -2.09 5.91 15.17
CA ALA A 197 -1.60 5.28 16.39
C ALA A 197 -1.58 6.23 17.60
N THR A 198 -1.13 5.73 18.74
CA THR A 198 -1.06 6.46 20.02
C THR A 198 -0.15 7.69 19.96
N ASP A 199 -0.26 8.56 20.98
CA ASP A 199 0.56 9.78 21.11
C ASP A 199 2.07 9.52 20.94
N THR A 200 2.56 8.36 21.41
CA THR A 200 3.97 7.96 21.30
C THR A 200 4.49 8.02 19.87
N PHE A 201 3.65 7.67 18.90
CA PHE A 201 4.02 7.62 17.49
C PHE A 201 3.47 8.83 16.72
N GLU A 202 2.21 9.22 16.99
CA GLU A 202 1.51 10.24 16.19
C GLU A 202 1.54 11.66 16.79
N HIS A 203 2.06 11.82 18.02
CA HIS A 203 2.13 13.12 18.71
C HIS A 203 3.45 13.35 19.46
N ALA A 204 4.52 12.69 19.03
CA ALA A 204 5.85 12.80 19.62
C ALA A 204 6.35 14.25 19.75
N ALA A 205 7.05 14.51 20.86
CA ALA A 205 7.63 15.82 21.15
C ALA A 205 8.64 16.26 20.07
N GLY A 206 8.69 17.56 19.77
CA GLY A 206 9.59 18.12 18.75
C GLY A 206 9.04 18.09 17.32
N HIS A 207 7.91 17.41 17.07
CA HIS A 207 7.28 17.33 15.76
C HIS A 207 6.04 18.22 15.61
N PRO A 208 5.64 18.55 14.37
CA PRO A 208 4.37 19.22 14.12
C PRO A 208 3.21 18.39 14.70
N ARG A 209 2.26 19.06 15.38
CA ARG A 209 1.13 18.41 16.09
C ARG A 209 1.51 17.61 17.35
N ALA A 210 2.69 17.84 17.93
CA ALA A 210 3.02 17.30 19.25
C ALA A 210 1.98 17.66 20.33
N GLY A 211 1.81 16.75 21.28
CA GLY A 211 0.95 16.92 22.44
C GLY A 211 0.66 15.61 23.14
N SER A 212 -0.20 15.66 24.15
CA SER A 212 -0.78 14.47 24.77
C SER A 212 -2.29 14.55 24.60
N PHE A 213 -2.83 13.60 23.88
CA PHE A 213 -4.23 13.57 23.47
C PHE A 213 -4.84 12.19 23.74
N HIS A 214 -4.15 11.12 23.34
CA HIS A 214 -4.61 9.73 23.42
C HIS A 214 -3.43 8.75 23.51
N CYS A 215 -2.69 8.80 24.62
CA CYS A 215 -1.57 7.89 24.89
C CYS A 215 -1.97 6.40 24.83
N LYS A 216 -3.23 6.09 25.21
CA LYS A 216 -3.76 4.73 25.32
C LYS A 216 -4.60 4.30 24.13
N ASP A 217 -4.96 5.24 23.25
CA ASP A 217 -5.91 4.97 22.17
C ASP A 217 -5.25 5.07 20.80
N SER A 218 -5.64 4.14 19.93
CA SER A 218 -5.34 4.17 18.49
C SER A 218 -6.64 3.99 17.72
N TYR A 219 -6.66 4.48 16.48
CA TYR A 219 -7.87 4.51 15.67
C TYR A 219 -7.56 3.95 14.29
N SER A 220 -8.32 2.96 13.86
CA SER A 220 -8.13 2.30 12.57
C SER A 220 -9.41 2.27 11.76
N PHE A 221 -9.27 2.34 10.45
CA PHE A 221 -10.32 1.99 9.49
C PHE A 221 -9.81 0.86 8.62
N VAL A 222 -10.65 -0.15 8.38
CA VAL A 222 -10.30 -1.32 7.57
C VAL A 222 -11.45 -1.68 6.65
N GLY A 223 -11.18 -1.95 5.38
CA GLY A 223 -12.18 -2.43 4.43
C GLY A 223 -11.62 -3.55 3.55
N PRO A 224 -12.44 -4.56 3.17
CA PRO A 224 -13.85 -4.74 3.52
C PRO A 224 -14.05 -5.11 5.00
N ALA A 225 -15.20 -4.75 5.57
CA ALA A 225 -15.62 -5.24 6.89
C ALA A 225 -16.01 -6.72 6.88
N ASN A 226 -16.46 -7.23 5.73
CA ASN A 226 -16.91 -8.60 5.60
C ASN A 226 -15.76 -9.57 5.86
N GLY A 227 -15.91 -10.45 6.85
CA GLY A 227 -14.88 -11.40 7.24
C GLY A 227 -13.70 -10.81 8.02
N PHE A 228 -13.65 -9.50 8.27
CA PHE A 228 -12.57 -8.91 9.08
C PHE A 228 -12.85 -9.07 10.58
N GLN A 229 -11.86 -9.56 11.33
CA GLN A 229 -11.90 -9.71 12.77
C GLN A 229 -10.74 -8.91 13.40
N PRO A 230 -11.03 -7.81 14.12
CA PRO A 230 -10.00 -7.10 14.85
C PRO A 230 -9.37 -8.00 15.91
N ASN A 231 -8.05 -8.10 15.90
CA ASN A 231 -7.33 -9.00 16.78
C ASN A 231 -6.05 -8.33 17.30
N PRO A 232 -5.98 -7.98 18.59
CA PRO A 232 -4.79 -7.38 19.19
C PRO A 232 -3.68 -8.41 19.53
N VAL A 233 -3.87 -9.71 19.25
CA VAL A 233 -2.96 -10.76 19.75
C VAL A 233 -1.58 -10.71 19.08
N LEU A 234 -0.59 -10.81 19.97
CA LEU A 234 0.88 -10.84 19.87
C LEU A 234 1.50 -10.91 18.45
N PRO A 235 2.02 -9.79 17.95
CA PRO A 235 2.81 -9.79 16.73
C PRO A 235 4.26 -10.21 17.03
N ALA A 236 4.82 -11.04 16.17
CA ALA A 236 6.27 -11.09 15.99
C ALA A 236 6.53 -10.75 14.52
N GLU A 237 7.30 -9.69 14.29
CA GLU A 237 8.02 -9.53 13.03
C GLU A 237 9.31 -10.33 13.20
N ASN A 238 9.39 -11.47 12.53
CA ASN A 238 10.58 -12.31 12.57
C ASN A 238 10.73 -13.07 11.27
N GLY A 239 11.89 -12.97 10.64
CA GLY A 239 12.24 -13.69 9.44
C GLY A 239 13.32 -12.98 8.64
N CYS A 240 13.89 -13.70 7.69
CA CYS A 240 14.78 -13.14 6.69
C CYS A 240 14.24 -13.55 5.34
N GLN A 241 14.40 -12.66 4.37
CA GLN A 241 14.14 -12.96 2.97
C GLN A 241 14.88 -14.22 2.54
N ASN A 242 14.24 -15.12 1.80
CA ASN A 242 14.98 -16.12 1.05
C ASN A 242 15.52 -15.47 -0.24
N PRO A 243 16.85 -15.28 -0.39
CA PRO A 243 17.40 -14.54 -1.53
C PRO A 243 17.17 -15.23 -2.89
N PHE A 244 16.72 -16.48 -2.90
CA PHE A 244 16.44 -17.25 -4.12
C PHE A 244 14.96 -17.29 -4.50
N LEU A 245 14.05 -17.08 -3.55
CA LEU A 245 12.61 -17.22 -3.76
C LEU A 245 11.87 -15.90 -3.57
N ASP A 246 12.32 -15.12 -2.60
CA ASP A 246 11.71 -13.85 -2.26
C ASP A 246 12.59 -12.73 -2.80
N ARG A 247 12.01 -11.86 -3.61
CA ARG A 247 12.69 -10.67 -4.10
C ARG A 247 12.16 -9.46 -3.35
N SER A 248 13.05 -8.66 -2.77
CA SER A 248 12.69 -7.39 -2.13
C SER A 248 13.35 -6.26 -2.87
N VAL A 249 12.70 -5.09 -2.89
CA VAL A 249 13.15 -3.93 -3.66
C VAL A 249 13.07 -2.67 -2.82
N VAL A 250 14.08 -1.80 -2.98
CA VAL A 250 14.00 -0.40 -2.56
C VAL A 250 13.90 0.52 -3.77
N ARG A 251 13.10 1.58 -3.63
CA ARG A 251 12.89 2.57 -4.68
C ARG A 251 13.07 3.98 -4.15
N ARG A 252 13.65 4.86 -4.98
CA ARG A 252 13.69 6.32 -4.74
C ARG A 252 12.81 7.08 -5.73
N VAL A 253 11.87 7.88 -5.23
CA VAL A 253 11.02 8.76 -6.04
C VAL A 253 11.70 10.13 -6.21
N ARG A 254 12.07 10.52 -7.44
CA ARG A 254 12.58 11.89 -7.67
C ARG A 254 11.45 12.81 -8.07
N ARG A 255 11.23 13.85 -7.27
CA ARG A 255 10.41 15.00 -7.71
C ARG A 255 11.26 15.98 -8.51
N PRO A 256 10.83 16.43 -9.71
CA PRO A 256 11.44 17.58 -10.35
C PRO A 256 11.37 18.78 -9.40
N ARG A 257 12.49 19.50 -9.22
CA ARG A 257 12.43 20.79 -8.53
C ARG A 257 11.67 21.74 -9.45
N LEU A 258 10.42 22.05 -9.11
CA LEU A 258 9.74 23.21 -9.70
C LEU A 258 10.54 24.43 -9.23
N GLY A 259 11.30 25.05 -10.13
CA GLY A 259 11.99 26.30 -9.83
C GLY A 259 10.99 27.40 -9.45
N PRO A 260 11.44 28.47 -8.75
CA PRO A 260 10.59 29.64 -8.60
C PRO A 260 10.21 30.18 -9.99
N PRO A 261 8.98 30.70 -10.18
CA PRO A 261 8.61 31.40 -11.41
C PRO A 261 9.66 32.47 -11.72
N PRO A 262 10.12 32.64 -12.98
CA PRO A 262 9.39 32.36 -14.23
C PRO A 262 9.98 31.23 -15.08
N PHE A 263 10.82 30.35 -14.53
CA PHE A 263 11.50 29.34 -15.37
C PHE A 263 10.50 28.28 -15.85
N PRO A 264 10.38 28.04 -17.17
CA PRO A 264 9.57 26.95 -17.69
C PRO A 264 10.13 25.61 -17.17
N PRO A 265 9.28 24.59 -16.99
CA PRO A 265 9.73 23.25 -16.64
C PRO A 265 10.80 22.81 -17.64
N VAL A 266 11.99 22.47 -17.14
CA VAL A 266 13.04 21.88 -17.98
C VAL A 266 12.43 20.65 -18.64
N LEU A 267 12.30 20.69 -19.97
CA LEU A 267 11.57 19.75 -20.81
C LEU A 267 12.10 18.30 -20.81
N SER A 268 13.02 17.94 -19.90
CA SER A 268 13.66 16.61 -19.88
C SER A 268 13.18 15.64 -18.80
N ALA A 269 12.24 16.00 -17.91
CA ALA A 269 11.38 15.05 -17.18
C ALA A 269 10.35 15.79 -16.28
N PRO A 270 9.07 15.94 -16.69
CA PRO A 270 8.06 16.64 -15.89
C PRO A 270 7.46 15.81 -14.73
N TYR A 271 7.84 14.54 -14.55
CA TYR A 271 7.09 13.59 -13.72
C TYR A 271 7.93 13.04 -12.56
N PRO A 272 7.33 12.74 -11.39
CA PRO A 272 7.94 11.86 -10.42
C PRO A 272 8.24 10.51 -11.08
N ALA A 273 9.51 10.23 -11.32
CA ALA A 273 9.99 8.94 -11.80
C ALA A 273 10.78 8.26 -10.68
N SER A 274 10.73 6.92 -10.62
CA SER A 274 11.75 6.17 -9.89
C SER A 274 13.08 6.66 -10.41
N LYS A 275 14.00 7.00 -9.52
CA LYS A 275 15.33 7.49 -9.87
C LYS A 275 16.41 6.43 -9.66
N PHE A 276 16.02 5.39 -8.94
CA PHE A 276 16.87 4.38 -8.38
C PHE A 276 15.95 3.28 -7.89
N GLU A 277 16.30 2.08 -8.28
CA GLU A 277 15.66 0.87 -7.86
C GLU A 277 16.73 -0.19 -7.71
N GLU A 278 16.64 -0.97 -6.65
CA GLU A 278 17.68 -1.93 -6.29
C GLU A 278 17.05 -3.09 -5.54
N ASP A 279 17.47 -4.29 -5.91
CA ASP A 279 17.18 -5.49 -5.15
C ASP A 279 17.89 -5.42 -3.80
N VAL A 280 17.12 -5.72 -2.75
CA VAL A 280 17.63 -5.76 -1.40
C VAL A 280 17.46 -7.14 -0.79
N PHE A 281 18.33 -7.41 0.16
CA PHE A 281 18.18 -8.44 1.17
C PHE A 281 17.79 -7.76 2.48
N PHE A 282 16.88 -8.37 3.24
CA PHE A 282 16.58 -7.90 4.58
C PHE A 282 16.33 -9.04 5.56
N CYS A 283 16.53 -8.68 6.83
CA CYS A 283 16.15 -9.49 7.97
C CYS A 283 15.41 -8.61 8.98
N VAL A 284 14.39 -9.20 9.58
CA VAL A 284 13.66 -8.64 10.72
C VAL A 284 13.76 -9.61 11.89
N GLY A 285 14.24 -9.13 13.03
CA GLY A 285 14.44 -9.92 14.23
C GLY A 285 13.65 -9.34 15.40
N ASN A 286 12.70 -10.11 15.92
CA ASN A 286 11.88 -9.70 17.06
C ASN A 286 12.76 -9.36 18.27
N GLN A 287 12.42 -8.28 18.96
CA GLN A 287 13.12 -7.81 20.15
C GLN A 287 12.22 -7.98 21.38
N TYR A 288 11.09 -7.29 21.40
CA TYR A 288 10.15 -7.31 22.51
C TYR A 288 8.78 -6.81 22.07
N GLU A 289 7.85 -7.00 22.97
CA GLU A 289 6.46 -6.65 22.82
C GLU A 289 6.12 -5.49 23.76
N HIS A 290 5.29 -4.56 23.29
CA HIS A 290 4.99 -3.34 24.03
C HIS A 290 3.51 -2.96 23.95
N CYS A 291 3.03 -2.30 25.00
CA CYS A 291 1.80 -1.55 24.97
C CYS A 291 2.10 -0.12 25.45
N PRO A 292 2.13 0.87 24.55
CA PRO A 292 2.36 2.26 24.92
C PRO A 292 1.37 2.72 26.00
N CYS A 293 1.90 3.31 27.07
CA CYS A 293 1.11 3.93 28.14
C CYS A 293 0.20 2.97 28.93
N ALA A 294 0.41 1.65 28.80
CA ALA A 294 -0.21 0.64 29.63
C ALA A 294 0.02 0.90 31.11
N THR A 295 -1.05 0.93 31.90
CA THR A 295 -0.94 0.72 33.35
C THR A 295 -0.70 -0.77 33.59
N SER A 296 0.06 -1.13 34.63
CA SER A 296 0.62 -2.47 34.93
C SER A 296 -0.37 -3.64 35.09
N THR A 297 -1.62 -3.48 34.64
CA THR A 297 -2.74 -4.42 34.66
C THR A 297 -3.43 -4.60 33.30
N SER A 298 -2.94 -3.97 32.22
CA SER A 298 -3.56 -4.06 30.88
C SER A 298 -3.10 -5.30 30.10
N GLY A 299 -3.98 -5.77 29.20
CA GLY A 299 -3.87 -7.06 28.48
C GLY A 299 -2.63 -7.20 27.57
N SER A 300 -2.58 -8.32 26.84
CA SER A 300 -1.48 -8.67 25.92
C SER A 300 -1.03 -7.51 25.02
N SER A 301 0.25 -7.45 24.68
CA SER A 301 0.84 -6.42 23.83
C SER A 301 0.31 -6.45 22.40
N GLN A 302 -0.11 -5.30 21.90
CA GLN A 302 -0.54 -5.11 20.50
C GLN A 302 0.62 -4.71 19.57
N PHE A 303 1.70 -4.14 20.13
CA PHE A 303 2.84 -3.64 19.37
C PHE A 303 4.01 -4.60 19.50
N ALA A 304 4.52 -5.06 18.36
CA ALA A 304 5.77 -5.78 18.26
C ALA A 304 6.87 -4.81 17.90
N ILE A 305 8.02 -5.01 18.51
CA ILE A 305 9.20 -4.22 18.28
C ILE A 305 10.28 -5.15 17.74
N ALA A 306 10.81 -4.84 16.57
CA ALA A 306 11.78 -5.67 15.89
C ALA A 306 12.93 -4.84 15.32
N HIS A 307 14.13 -5.41 15.30
CA HIS A 307 15.25 -4.80 14.58
C HIS A 307 15.16 -5.19 13.12
N MET A 308 15.26 -4.23 12.22
CA MET A 308 15.31 -4.50 10.78
C MET A 308 16.60 -4.00 10.17
N THR A 309 17.19 -4.83 9.32
CA THR A 309 18.38 -4.49 8.53
C THR A 309 18.11 -4.80 7.07
N ILE A 310 18.38 -3.83 6.22
CA ILE A 310 18.25 -3.90 4.77
C ILE A 310 19.63 -3.65 4.18
N THR A 311 20.05 -4.49 3.25
CA THR A 311 21.28 -4.34 2.48
C THR A 311 20.95 -4.58 1.01
N GLY A 312 21.24 -3.60 0.19
CA GLY A 312 20.99 -3.65 -1.22
C GLY A 312 22.24 -3.94 -2.04
N ASN A 313 22.01 -4.45 -3.24
CA ASN A 313 23.04 -4.91 -4.18
C ASN A 313 23.95 -3.81 -4.78
N PHE A 314 23.50 -2.55 -4.79
CA PHE A 314 24.29 -1.38 -5.16
C PHE A 314 24.56 -0.43 -3.99
N GLY A 315 24.40 -0.94 -2.77
CA GLY A 315 24.89 -0.31 -1.56
C GLY A 315 23.83 0.43 -0.77
N SER A 316 22.55 0.46 -1.20
CA SER A 316 21.48 0.97 -0.34
C SER A 316 21.47 0.19 0.98
N ALA A 317 21.35 0.90 2.09
CA ALA A 317 21.29 0.24 3.39
C ALA A 317 20.28 0.97 4.28
N ALA A 318 19.56 0.21 5.08
CA ALA A 318 18.70 0.77 6.11
C ALA A 318 18.85 -0.05 7.38
N GLN A 319 19.07 0.62 8.50
CA GLN A 319 19.14 -0.03 9.80
C GLN A 319 18.30 0.76 10.79
N SER A 320 17.47 0.05 11.56
CA SER A 320 16.80 0.62 12.72
C SER A 320 17.82 1.06 13.77
N ASN A 321 17.70 2.29 14.27
CA ASN A 321 18.64 2.86 15.23
C ASN A 321 17.96 3.14 16.58
N ASN A 322 18.67 3.03 17.70
CA ASN A 322 18.10 3.08 19.06
C ASN A 322 17.52 4.44 19.54
N GLN A 323 16.95 5.30 18.67
CA GLN A 323 16.26 6.54 19.05
C GLN A 323 14.82 6.60 18.49
N MET A 324 13.86 6.98 19.34
CA MET A 324 12.38 7.04 19.19
C MET A 324 11.77 6.55 17.85
N VAL A 325 10.88 5.54 17.92
CA VAL A 325 10.55 4.64 16.79
C VAL A 325 11.79 3.86 16.32
N SER A 326 12.63 3.52 17.29
CA SER A 326 14.01 3.07 17.14
C SER A 326 14.21 1.72 16.48
N GLU A 327 13.11 1.04 16.28
CA GLU A 327 12.97 -0.33 15.82
C GLU A 327 11.73 -0.33 14.92
N LEU A 328 11.61 -1.35 14.08
CA LEU A 328 10.36 -1.61 13.39
C LEU A 328 9.28 -1.87 14.44
N VAL A 329 8.35 -0.94 14.54
CA VAL A 329 7.13 -1.07 15.33
C VAL A 329 6.05 -1.61 14.42
N SER A 330 5.42 -2.71 14.82
CA SER A 330 4.31 -3.33 14.11
C SER A 330 3.11 -3.47 15.05
N MET A 331 2.00 -2.82 14.72
CA MET A 331 0.76 -2.85 15.48
C MET A 331 -0.21 -3.82 14.83
N ALA A 332 -0.60 -4.88 15.55
CA ALA A 332 -1.63 -5.80 15.07
C ALA A 332 -2.99 -5.08 14.96
N ILE A 333 -3.62 -5.19 13.78
CA ILE A 333 -4.97 -4.65 13.52
C ILE A 333 -6.01 -5.77 13.54
N GLY A 334 -5.72 -6.91 12.92
CA GLY A 334 -6.65 -8.03 12.81
C GLY A 334 -6.41 -8.85 11.57
N SER A 335 -7.41 -9.63 11.18
CA SER A 335 -7.30 -10.51 10.01
C SER A 335 -8.61 -10.60 9.25
N TRP A 336 -8.54 -10.70 7.93
CA TRP A 336 -9.63 -11.25 7.15
C TRP A 336 -9.66 -12.77 7.32
N THR A 337 -10.85 -13.32 7.49
CA THR A 337 -11.10 -14.74 7.77
C THR A 337 -11.97 -15.39 6.71
N ASN A 338 -12.50 -14.61 5.77
CA ASN A 338 -13.35 -15.09 4.70
C ASN A 338 -12.55 -15.22 3.41
N GLN A 339 -12.30 -16.46 3.00
CA GLN A 339 -11.52 -16.78 1.82
C GLN A 339 -12.24 -16.49 0.49
N SER A 340 -13.55 -16.26 0.51
CA SER A 340 -14.33 -15.94 -0.69
C SER A 340 -14.42 -14.44 -0.96
N VAL A 341 -13.72 -13.60 -0.19
CA VAL A 341 -13.75 -12.14 -0.31
C VAL A 341 -12.32 -11.65 -0.32
N TYR A 342 -11.93 -10.91 -1.36
CA TYR A 342 -10.61 -10.27 -1.41
C TYR A 342 -10.34 -9.47 -0.13
N PRO A 343 -9.17 -9.64 0.52
CA PRO A 343 -7.94 -10.29 0.03
C PRO A 343 -7.80 -11.79 0.41
N GLY A 344 -8.87 -12.44 0.84
CA GLY A 344 -8.84 -13.81 1.36
C GLY A 344 -8.51 -13.85 2.85
N VAL A 345 -7.78 -14.88 3.28
CA VAL A 345 -7.37 -15.02 4.68
C VAL A 345 -6.02 -14.32 4.89
N GLU A 346 -6.07 -13.04 5.25
CA GLU A 346 -4.88 -12.19 5.40
C GLU A 346 -4.84 -11.54 6.78
N ASP A 347 -3.70 -11.66 7.48
CA ASP A 347 -3.38 -10.92 8.69
C ASP A 347 -2.85 -9.54 8.33
N LEU A 348 -3.21 -8.54 9.14
CA LEU A 348 -2.94 -7.15 8.85
C LEU A 348 -2.33 -6.41 10.04
N ARG A 349 -1.25 -5.67 9.77
CA ARG A 349 -0.54 -4.85 10.76
C ARG A 349 -0.16 -3.48 10.20
N TRP A 350 -0.23 -2.46 11.03
CA TRP A 350 0.32 -1.13 10.71
C TRP A 350 1.77 -1.06 11.16
N THR A 351 2.66 -0.49 10.34
CA THR A 351 4.08 -0.39 10.69
C THR A 351 4.62 1.03 10.68
N ILE A 352 5.58 1.29 11.56
CA ILE A 352 6.37 2.52 11.59
C ILE A 352 7.80 2.21 12.05
N ALA A 353 8.79 2.92 11.51
CA ALA A 353 10.17 2.80 11.96
C ALA A 353 10.99 4.06 11.63
N GLU A 354 12.02 4.36 12.41
CA GLU A 354 13.10 5.26 12.01
C GLU A 354 14.31 4.43 11.56
N TYR A 355 14.80 4.70 10.34
CA TYR A 355 16.03 4.09 9.82
C TYR A 355 17.11 5.14 9.61
N ASP A 356 18.36 4.74 9.87
CA ASP A 356 19.52 5.34 9.19
C ASP A 356 19.57 4.76 7.77
N TYR A 357 19.01 5.51 6.82
CA TYR A 357 18.93 5.12 5.42
C TYR A 357 20.09 5.71 4.64
N TYR A 358 20.93 4.87 4.04
CA TYR A 358 21.97 5.27 3.10
C TYR A 358 21.46 5.22 1.65
N ASP A 359 21.52 6.36 0.98
CA ASP A 359 21.11 6.60 -0.41
C ASP A 359 22.35 6.63 -1.30
N PRO A 360 22.70 5.54 -2.03
CA PRO A 360 23.94 5.47 -2.80
C PRO A 360 23.97 6.50 -3.94
N CYS A 361 22.79 6.90 -4.44
CA CYS A 361 22.68 7.90 -5.50
C CYS A 361 22.89 9.33 -5.02
N ALA A 362 22.65 9.61 -3.75
CA ALA A 362 22.99 10.89 -3.13
C ALA A 362 24.33 10.85 -2.35
N ASN A 363 24.86 9.63 -2.12
CA ASN A 363 26.01 9.36 -1.28
C ASN A 363 25.89 10.01 0.11
N GLU A 364 24.73 9.81 0.75
CA GLU A 364 24.43 10.34 2.08
C GLU A 364 23.62 9.35 2.91
N THR A 365 23.85 9.37 4.23
CA THR A 365 22.99 8.70 5.21
C THR A 365 22.03 9.71 5.81
N ARG A 366 20.74 9.39 5.85
CA ARG A 366 19.70 10.23 6.43
C ARG A 366 18.88 9.42 7.43
N LYS A 367 18.51 10.07 8.54
CA LYS A 367 17.47 9.57 9.44
C LYS A 367 16.11 9.81 8.80
N GLU A 368 15.38 8.72 8.56
CA GLU A 368 14.10 8.74 7.86
C GLU A 368 13.07 7.90 8.60
N ILE A 369 11.87 8.46 8.77
CA ILE A 369 10.75 7.74 9.36
C ILE A 369 9.95 7.11 8.24
N PHE A 370 9.74 5.81 8.31
CA PHE A 370 8.95 5.02 7.40
C PHE A 370 7.61 4.67 8.04
N HIS A 371 6.53 4.79 7.27
CA HIS A 371 5.18 4.36 7.64
C HIS A 371 4.68 3.37 6.61
N GLY A 372 3.93 2.37 7.05
CA GLY A 372 3.57 1.29 6.18
C GLY A 372 2.59 0.29 6.75
N VAL A 373 2.67 -0.91 6.17
CA VAL A 373 1.82 -2.05 6.48
C VAL A 373 2.67 -3.32 6.42
N THR A 374 2.32 -4.30 7.25
CA THR A 374 2.67 -5.70 7.03
C THR A 374 1.39 -6.45 6.75
N THR A 375 1.34 -7.20 5.65
CA THR A 375 0.29 -8.19 5.40
C THR A 375 0.88 -9.59 5.38
N ARG A 376 0.11 -10.57 5.86
CA ARG A 376 0.54 -11.98 5.88
C ARG A 376 -0.59 -12.92 5.47
N GLY A 377 -0.31 -13.82 4.53
CA GLY A 377 -1.32 -14.68 3.93
C GLY A 377 -1.98 -13.99 2.74
N GLY A 378 -3.31 -14.06 2.68
CA GLY A 378 -4.11 -13.65 1.53
C GLY A 378 -4.22 -14.76 0.48
N TYR A 379 -4.59 -14.38 -0.73
CA TYR A 379 -4.44 -15.26 -1.89
C TYR A 379 -2.97 -15.45 -2.24
N GLU A 380 -2.68 -16.49 -3.02
CA GLU A 380 -1.29 -16.79 -3.33
C GLU A 380 -0.72 -15.74 -4.28
N ALA A 381 0.30 -15.01 -3.82
CA ALA A 381 0.90 -13.91 -4.55
C ALA A 381 2.12 -14.35 -5.38
N TRP A 382 2.20 -13.82 -6.60
CA TRP A 382 3.23 -14.11 -7.59
C TRP A 382 3.77 -12.81 -8.19
N GLY A 383 5.09 -12.66 -8.17
CA GLY A 383 5.81 -11.63 -8.91
C GLY A 383 5.81 -11.95 -10.39
N ILE A 384 5.65 -10.91 -11.21
CA ILE A 384 5.65 -11.02 -12.68
C ILE A 384 7.01 -10.56 -13.17
N ASN A 385 7.95 -11.49 -13.36
CA ASN A 385 9.24 -11.17 -13.94
C ASN A 385 9.11 -11.13 -15.47
N TYR A 386 9.39 -9.97 -16.06
CA TYR A 386 9.65 -9.84 -17.48
C TYR A 386 11.17 -9.88 -17.72
N ASP A 387 11.69 -10.99 -18.26
CA ASP A 387 13.05 -11.02 -18.77
C ASP A 387 13.00 -11.12 -20.31
N PRO A 388 13.33 -10.03 -21.04
CA PRO A 388 13.31 -10.03 -22.50
C PRO A 388 14.37 -10.95 -23.12
N ASN A 389 15.35 -11.40 -22.35
CA ASN A 389 16.44 -12.29 -22.78
C ASN A 389 16.32 -13.71 -22.21
N TYR A 390 15.33 -13.98 -21.35
CA TYR A 390 15.07 -15.34 -20.86
C TYR A 390 14.58 -16.18 -22.02
N VAL A 391 15.47 -17.01 -22.55
CA VAL A 391 15.11 -18.15 -23.37
C VAL A 391 14.83 -19.25 -22.35
N PRO A 392 13.57 -19.64 -22.08
CA PRO A 392 13.32 -20.74 -21.16
C PRO A 392 14.18 -21.91 -21.63
N ASN A 393 14.99 -22.47 -20.73
CA ASN A 393 15.43 -23.84 -20.91
C ASN A 393 14.14 -24.66 -20.91
N LEU A 394 13.63 -24.91 -22.11
CA LEU A 394 12.49 -25.77 -22.38
C LEU A 394 12.84 -27.18 -21.89
N GLU A 395 12.71 -27.43 -20.59
CA GLU A 395 12.05 -28.66 -20.20
C GLU A 395 10.60 -28.49 -20.66
N ILE A 396 10.35 -29.06 -21.83
CA ILE A 396 9.02 -29.21 -22.41
C ILE A 396 8.19 -29.94 -21.37
N TRP A 397 7.38 -29.21 -20.61
CA TRP A 397 6.22 -29.83 -19.97
C TRP A 397 5.25 -30.12 -21.11
N GLU A 398 5.26 -31.37 -21.60
CA GLU A 398 4.16 -31.87 -22.42
C GLU A 398 2.90 -31.79 -21.56
N ASP A 399 2.04 -30.82 -21.83
CA ASP A 399 0.66 -30.93 -21.43
C ASP A 399 0.16 -32.29 -21.93
N TRP A 400 -0.50 -33.05 -21.04
CA TRP A 400 -0.95 -34.44 -21.26
C TRP A 400 -1.86 -34.65 -22.49
N ASN A 401 -2.20 -33.58 -23.23
CA ASN A 401 -3.06 -33.56 -24.40
C ASN A 401 -2.37 -33.14 -25.72
N GLY A 402 -1.05 -32.97 -25.78
CA GLY A 402 -0.31 -32.87 -27.06
C GLY A 402 -0.68 -31.69 -27.97
N SER A 403 -1.20 -30.60 -27.41
CA SER A 403 -1.54 -29.38 -28.15
C SER A 403 -0.37 -28.41 -28.16
N TRP A 404 0.05 -27.98 -29.36
CA TRP A 404 1.01 -26.89 -29.55
C TRP A 404 0.39 -25.56 -29.08
N ASN A 405 0.82 -25.04 -27.92
CA ASN A 405 0.56 -23.65 -27.56
C ASN A 405 1.66 -22.75 -28.17
N PRO A 406 1.31 -21.63 -28.83
CA PRO A 406 2.27 -20.61 -29.24
C PRO A 406 3.12 -20.13 -28.06
N PRO A 407 4.34 -19.60 -28.29
CA PRO A 407 5.17 -19.00 -27.24
C PRO A 407 4.52 -17.70 -26.75
N PHE A 408 3.51 -17.82 -25.91
CA PHE A 408 2.85 -16.71 -25.26
C PHE A 408 3.72 -16.27 -24.09
N PHE A 409 4.53 -15.23 -24.33
CA PHE A 409 5.26 -14.40 -23.36
C PHE A 409 6.14 -15.14 -22.31
N ASN A 410 7.45 -14.89 -22.36
CA ASN A 410 8.41 -15.37 -21.35
C ASN A 410 8.25 -14.60 -20.02
N PHE A 411 7.14 -14.81 -19.32
CA PHE A 411 6.98 -14.36 -17.94
C PHE A 411 7.39 -15.50 -17.01
N GLU A 412 8.40 -15.26 -16.18
CA GLU A 412 8.67 -16.12 -15.04
C GLU A 412 7.78 -15.63 -13.89
N MET A 413 6.84 -16.48 -13.44
CA MET A 413 6.09 -16.21 -12.23
C MET A 413 6.89 -16.72 -11.04
N VAL A 414 7.32 -15.81 -10.17
CA VAL A 414 8.04 -16.15 -8.95
C VAL A 414 7.10 -15.97 -7.78
N ARG A 415 6.89 -17.03 -7.01
CA ARG A 415 6.06 -16.95 -5.80
C ARG A 415 6.62 -15.90 -4.86
N LEU A 416 5.79 -14.96 -4.41
CA LEU A 416 6.19 -14.01 -3.38
C LEU A 416 6.09 -14.66 -2.01
N GLY A 417 6.93 -14.19 -1.09
CA GLY A 417 6.84 -14.54 0.32
C GLY A 417 5.43 -14.33 0.88
N SER A 418 5.07 -15.12 1.87
CA SER A 418 3.75 -15.04 2.51
C SER A 418 3.58 -13.77 3.35
N VAL A 419 4.67 -13.04 3.62
CA VAL A 419 4.68 -11.79 4.36
C VAL A 419 5.16 -10.66 3.46
N LEU A 420 4.34 -9.63 3.32
CA LEU A 420 4.63 -8.43 2.55
C LEU A 420 4.79 -7.25 3.53
N ILE A 421 5.99 -6.67 3.64
CA ILE A 421 6.21 -5.40 4.36
C ILE A 421 6.40 -4.29 3.34
N ASP A 422 5.46 -3.33 3.32
CA ASP A 422 5.51 -2.14 2.47
C ASP A 422 5.63 -0.90 3.33
N GLN A 423 6.67 -0.09 3.10
CA GLN A 423 6.82 1.17 3.82
C GLN A 423 7.26 2.31 2.91
N SER A 424 6.85 3.53 3.29
CA SER A 424 7.21 4.76 2.59
C SER A 424 7.72 5.79 3.58
N ASN A 425 8.80 6.47 3.23
CA ASN A 425 9.40 7.46 4.12
C ASN A 425 8.58 8.77 4.17
N ALA A 426 8.68 9.46 5.30
CA ALA A 426 8.06 10.75 5.55
C ALA A 426 9.14 11.86 5.61
N LEU A 427 9.72 12.20 4.46
CA LEU A 427 10.71 13.27 4.34
C LEU A 427 10.11 14.55 3.75
N ARG A 428 10.41 15.70 4.37
CA ARG A 428 9.99 17.03 3.89
C ARG A 428 11.15 18.01 3.89
N LYS A 429 11.64 18.40 2.71
CA LYS A 429 12.70 19.42 2.53
C LYS A 429 13.92 19.16 3.44
N GLY A 430 14.37 17.90 3.55
CA GLY A 430 15.51 17.52 4.40
C GLY A 430 15.21 17.52 5.91
N ARG A 431 13.93 17.52 6.32
CA ARG A 431 13.49 17.32 7.70
C ARG A 431 12.53 16.15 7.76
N THR A 432 12.54 15.41 8.87
CA THR A 432 11.55 14.38 9.14
C THR A 432 10.16 15.02 9.27
N SER A 433 9.17 14.46 8.57
CA SER A 433 7.77 14.86 8.68
C SER A 433 6.97 13.79 9.40
N MET A 434 7.20 13.69 10.71
CA MET A 434 6.27 13.00 11.59
C MET A 434 4.97 13.82 11.67
N ASN A 435 3.83 13.13 11.66
CA ASN A 435 2.50 13.65 12.02
C ASN A 435 1.93 14.74 11.09
N LEU A 436 2.48 14.86 9.88
CA LEU A 436 1.92 15.63 8.76
C LEU A 436 1.74 14.78 7.51
N PRO A 437 0.75 15.09 6.64
CA PRO A 437 0.75 14.55 5.29
C PRO A 437 2.07 14.83 4.59
N PHE A 438 2.60 13.81 3.92
CA PHE A 438 3.89 13.82 3.29
C PHE A 438 3.81 13.21 1.89
N LYS A 439 4.85 13.48 1.13
CA LYS A 439 5.10 12.81 -0.13
C LYS A 439 6.37 12.01 0.07
N SER A 440 6.37 10.74 -0.34
CA SER A 440 7.48 9.83 -0.08
C SER A 440 8.59 9.92 -1.12
N ASP A 441 9.83 9.96 -0.66
CA ASP A 441 11.04 9.90 -1.47
C ASP A 441 11.61 8.48 -1.58
N HIS A 442 11.32 7.58 -0.64
CA HIS A 442 11.78 6.18 -0.61
C HIS A 442 10.65 5.23 -0.27
N ILE A 443 10.61 4.11 -0.98
CA ILE A 443 9.65 3.03 -0.79
C ILE A 443 10.43 1.74 -0.59
N LEU A 444 10.02 0.97 0.42
CA LEU A 444 10.54 -0.36 0.74
C LEU A 444 9.44 -1.37 0.41
N ASN A 445 9.75 -2.34 -0.45
CA ASN A 445 8.88 -3.46 -0.82
C ASN A 445 9.59 -4.75 -0.43
N LEU A 446 9.28 -5.28 0.75
CA LEU A 446 10.01 -6.40 1.35
C LEU A 446 9.11 -7.64 1.42
N ASN A 447 9.72 -8.82 1.18
CA ASN A 447 9.04 -10.12 1.07
C ASN A 447 9.79 -11.22 1.85
N TYR A 448 9.08 -12.05 2.62
CA TYR A 448 9.66 -13.26 3.25
C TYR A 448 8.63 -14.29 3.73
#